data_AF-H2YJP6-F1
#
_entry.id   AF-H2YJP6-F1
#
_cell.length_a   1.000
_cell.length_b   1.000
_cell.length_c   1.000
_cell.angle_alpha   90.00
_cell.angle_beta   90.00
_cell.angle_gamma   90.00
#
_symmetry.space_group_name_H-M   'P 1'
#
loop_
_entity.id
_entity.type
_entity.pdbx_description
1 polymer ?
#
loop_
_entity_poly.entity_id
_entity_poly.type
_entity_poly.pdbx_seq_one_letter_code
_entity_poly.pdbx_strand_id
1 'polypeptide(L)'
;MSQRQVLQVFEQYQKSRTQFVQTIAELSTRPQNIETLQNAGVMSLLRPLLLDVVPTVQQTAALALGRLANYNDDLAEADHIKAAVGWSLGQIGRHTPEHAKAVAVANVLPRLLQLYLAASSSEDLQMKSKKALKNILQKCVHLPALEPLLHDAPANVLKHVVGQYSKVLPHDSKARRIFVTSGGLKKVQEIKCDPGSALHEYITSINNCFPEEIVRYYSPGYSEALL
;
A
#
# COMPACT_ATOMS: atom_id res chain seq x y z
N MET A 1 41.62 -21.93 0.46
CA MET A 1 40.95 -21.18 -0.62
C MET A 1 41.51 -19.77 -0.65
N SER A 2 41.88 -19.26 -1.83
CA SER A 2 42.32 -17.86 -1.94
C SER A 2 41.12 -16.91 -1.80
N GLN A 3 41.34 -15.70 -1.30
CA GLN A 3 40.29 -14.67 -1.18
C GLN A 3 39.53 -14.46 -2.51
N ARG A 4 40.25 -14.56 -3.64
CA ARG A 4 39.68 -14.49 -4.99
C ARG A 4 38.70 -15.63 -5.28
N GLN A 5 39.01 -16.86 -4.88
CA GLN A 5 38.11 -18.00 -5.06
C GLN A 5 36.82 -17.85 -4.26
N VAL A 6 36.91 -17.32 -3.03
CA VAL A 6 35.72 -17.06 -2.20
C VAL A 6 34.81 -16.03 -2.89
N LEU A 7 35.35 -14.90 -3.34
CA LEU A 7 34.57 -13.86 -4.03
C LEU A 7 33.91 -14.39 -5.32
N GLN A 8 34.61 -15.21 -6.11
CA GLN A 8 34.06 -15.80 -7.33
C GLN A 8 32.81 -16.66 -7.08
N VAL A 9 32.72 -17.36 -5.95
CA VAL A 9 31.53 -18.15 -5.60
C VAL A 9 30.31 -17.26 -5.39
N PHE A 10 30.48 -16.15 -4.66
CA PHE A 10 29.39 -15.19 -4.43
C PHE A 10 28.96 -14.47 -5.71
N GLU A 11 29.92 -14.05 -6.54
CA GLU A 11 29.66 -13.43 -7.84
C GLU A 11 28.88 -14.38 -8.77
N GLN A 12 29.30 -15.65 -8.83
CA GLN A 12 28.62 -16.65 -9.65
C GLN A 12 27.19 -16.89 -9.16
N TYR A 13 26.97 -17.00 -7.85
CA TYR A 13 25.62 -17.17 -7.30
C TYR A 13 24.71 -15.97 -7.61
N GLN A 14 25.23 -14.75 -7.46
CA GLN A 14 24.50 -13.53 -7.81
C GLN A 14 24.15 -13.47 -9.30
N LYS A 15 25.10 -13.83 -10.17
CA LYS A 15 24.89 -13.89 -11.63
C LYS A 15 23.83 -14.92 -11.99
N SER A 16 23.90 -16.13 -11.43
CA SER A 16 22.92 -17.19 -11.65
C SER A 16 21.51 -16.77 -11.23
N ARG A 17 21.35 -16.14 -10.06
CA ARG A 17 20.04 -15.61 -9.62
C ARG A 17 19.50 -14.56 -10.59
N THR A 18 20.34 -13.63 -11.03
CA THR A 18 19.95 -12.57 -11.98
C THR A 18 19.51 -13.16 -13.31
N GLN A 19 20.31 -14.08 -13.87
CA GLN A 19 19.99 -14.75 -15.13
C GLN A 19 18.70 -15.57 -15.03
N PHE A 20 18.51 -16.28 -13.92
CA PHE A 20 17.29 -17.05 -13.67
C PHE A 20 16.05 -16.15 -13.71
N VAL A 21 15.99 -15.08 -12.89
CA VAL A 21 14.79 -14.22 -12.85
C VAL A 21 14.51 -13.53 -14.18
N GLN A 22 15.54 -13.11 -14.91
CA GLN A 22 15.38 -12.50 -16.24
C GLN A 22 14.80 -13.49 -17.25
N THR A 23 15.36 -14.70 -17.30
CA THR A 23 14.91 -15.75 -18.22
C THR A 23 13.47 -16.15 -17.92
N ILE A 24 13.13 -16.36 -16.65
CA ILE A 24 11.76 -16.68 -16.26
C ILE A 24 10.81 -15.53 -16.60
N ALA A 25 11.18 -14.28 -16.31
CA ALA A 25 10.34 -13.13 -16.65
C ALA A 25 10.05 -13.06 -18.16
N GLU A 26 11.06 -13.31 -19.00
CA GLU A 26 10.91 -13.35 -20.46
C GLU A 26 10.02 -14.51 -20.91
N LEU A 27 10.25 -15.72 -20.42
CA LEU A 27 9.46 -16.90 -20.78
C LEU A 27 7.98 -16.75 -20.37
N SER A 28 7.70 -16.10 -19.24
CA SER A 28 6.35 -15.82 -18.74
C SER A 28 5.57 -14.80 -19.59
N THR A 29 6.18 -14.21 -20.63
CA THR A 29 5.43 -13.34 -21.57
C THR A 29 4.52 -14.13 -22.50
N ARG A 30 4.81 -15.41 -22.74
CA ARG A 30 4.08 -16.27 -23.67
C ARG A 30 3.14 -17.22 -22.91
N PRO A 31 1.82 -17.19 -23.16
CA PRO A 31 0.83 -18.02 -22.44
C PRO A 31 1.15 -19.52 -22.50
N GLN A 32 1.65 -20.01 -23.63
CA GLN A 32 2.01 -21.42 -23.84
C GLN A 32 3.11 -21.95 -22.88
N ASN A 33 3.92 -21.06 -22.29
CA ASN A 33 4.99 -21.46 -21.39
C ASN A 33 4.52 -21.57 -19.94
N ILE A 34 3.37 -20.98 -19.60
CA ILE A 34 2.96 -20.76 -18.20
C ILE A 34 2.76 -22.07 -17.48
N GLU A 35 2.02 -23.01 -18.07
CA GLU A 35 1.77 -24.33 -17.49
C GLU A 35 3.07 -25.10 -17.26
N THR A 36 4.00 -25.06 -18.22
CA THR A 36 5.30 -25.73 -18.09
C THR A 36 6.14 -25.12 -16.96
N LEU A 37 6.17 -23.79 -16.86
CA LEU A 37 6.89 -23.09 -15.80
C LEU A 37 6.29 -23.40 -14.41
N GLN A 38 4.95 -23.48 -14.32
CA GLN A 38 4.26 -23.85 -13.10
C GLN A 38 4.56 -25.29 -12.68
N ASN A 39 4.48 -26.23 -13.61
CA ASN A 39 4.81 -27.65 -13.37
C ASN A 39 6.27 -27.85 -12.96
N ALA A 40 7.17 -26.98 -13.44
CA ALA A 40 8.58 -26.94 -13.01
C ALA A 40 8.78 -26.33 -11.60
N GLY A 41 7.72 -25.89 -10.92
CA GLY A 41 7.80 -25.33 -9.57
C GLY A 41 8.38 -23.91 -9.52
N VAL A 42 8.31 -23.15 -10.61
CA VAL A 42 8.92 -21.80 -10.70
C VAL A 42 8.51 -20.87 -9.55
N MET A 43 7.31 -21.04 -9.01
CA MET A 43 6.75 -20.22 -7.94
C MET A 43 7.55 -20.36 -6.64
N SER A 44 7.92 -21.58 -6.24
CA SER A 44 8.70 -21.81 -5.02
C SER A 44 10.12 -21.24 -5.14
N LEU A 45 10.65 -21.15 -6.37
CA LEU A 45 11.96 -20.60 -6.67
C LEU A 45 11.98 -19.07 -6.74
N LEU A 46 10.93 -18.45 -7.27
CA LEU A 46 10.82 -16.98 -7.34
C LEU A 46 10.47 -16.35 -5.98
N ARG A 47 9.75 -17.06 -5.11
CA ARG A 47 9.32 -16.54 -3.80
C ARG A 47 10.47 -16.02 -2.93
N PRO A 48 11.56 -16.77 -2.68
CA PRO A 48 12.70 -16.27 -1.90
C PRO A 48 13.37 -15.06 -2.54
N LEU A 49 13.36 -14.98 -3.88
CA LEU A 49 14.02 -13.91 -4.64
C LEU A 49 13.30 -12.56 -4.54
N LEU A 50 12.05 -12.55 -4.06
CA LEU A 50 11.36 -11.30 -3.68
C LEU A 50 11.97 -10.62 -2.46
N LEU A 51 12.78 -11.33 -1.67
CA LEU A 51 13.50 -10.78 -0.54
C LEU A 51 15.01 -10.73 -0.81
N ASP A 52 15.41 -10.83 -2.09
CA ASP A 52 16.82 -10.78 -2.48
C ASP A 52 17.45 -9.44 -2.09
N VAL A 53 18.72 -9.49 -1.68
CA VAL A 53 19.52 -8.30 -1.33
C VAL A 53 19.83 -7.43 -2.54
N VAL A 54 19.75 -7.98 -3.76
CA VAL A 54 20.00 -7.27 -5.02
C VAL A 54 18.68 -6.73 -5.58
N PRO A 55 18.50 -5.39 -5.70
CA PRO A 55 17.24 -4.80 -6.15
C PRO A 55 16.77 -5.28 -7.53
N THR A 56 17.70 -5.45 -8.48
CA THR A 56 17.36 -5.92 -9.84
C THR A 56 16.79 -7.34 -9.83
N VAL A 57 17.32 -8.21 -8.97
CA VAL A 57 16.82 -9.59 -8.83
C VAL A 57 15.41 -9.56 -8.26
N GLN A 58 15.21 -8.78 -7.19
CA GLN A 58 13.92 -8.60 -6.53
C GLN A 58 12.83 -8.07 -7.48
N GLN A 59 13.14 -7.00 -8.23
CA GLN A 59 12.21 -6.38 -9.17
C GLN A 59 11.85 -7.34 -10.32
N THR A 60 12.84 -8.04 -10.86
CA THR A 60 12.62 -8.97 -11.97
C THR A 60 11.84 -10.21 -11.51
N ALA A 61 12.08 -10.70 -10.29
CA ALA A 61 11.28 -11.76 -9.68
C ALA A 61 9.81 -11.33 -9.49
N ALA A 62 9.56 -10.11 -9.01
CA ALA A 62 8.22 -9.57 -8.90
C ALA A 62 7.53 -9.43 -10.26
N LEU A 63 8.26 -8.98 -11.30
CA LEU A 63 7.76 -8.91 -12.67
C LEU A 63 7.39 -10.29 -13.23
N ALA A 64 8.27 -11.29 -13.05
CA ALA A 64 8.02 -12.66 -13.46
C ALA A 64 6.76 -13.25 -12.81
N LEU A 65 6.61 -13.04 -11.49
CA LEU A 65 5.43 -13.47 -10.74
C LEU A 65 4.16 -12.77 -11.20
N GLY A 66 4.21 -11.45 -11.44
CA GLY A 66 3.07 -10.71 -11.97
C GLY A 66 2.61 -11.22 -13.34
N ARG A 67 3.56 -11.53 -14.23
CA ARG A 67 3.26 -12.14 -15.54
C ARG A 67 2.62 -13.52 -15.40
N LEU A 68 3.13 -14.37 -14.51
CA LEU A 68 2.55 -15.70 -14.25
C LEU A 68 1.14 -15.62 -13.67
N ALA A 69 0.90 -14.67 -12.75
CA ALA A 69 -0.41 -14.45 -12.15
C ALA A 69 -1.47 -13.98 -13.15
N ASN A 70 -1.09 -13.24 -14.21
CA ASN A 70 -2.02 -12.80 -15.25
C ASN A 70 -2.66 -13.94 -16.05
N TYR A 71 -2.11 -15.16 -15.98
CA TYR A 71 -2.57 -16.31 -16.75
C TYR A 71 -3.18 -17.42 -15.89
N ASN A 72 -3.32 -17.18 -14.58
CA ASN A 72 -3.88 -18.16 -13.66
C ASN A 72 -4.56 -17.44 -12.47
N ASP A 73 -5.89 -17.44 -12.46
CA ASP A 73 -6.70 -16.79 -11.43
C ASP A 73 -6.50 -17.43 -10.05
N ASP A 74 -6.33 -18.76 -9.98
CA ASP A 74 -6.05 -19.46 -8.71
C ASP A 74 -4.69 -19.03 -8.13
N LEU A 75 -3.73 -18.73 -9.01
CA LEU A 75 -2.41 -18.22 -8.63
C LEU A 75 -2.47 -16.77 -8.17
N ALA A 76 -3.24 -15.93 -8.85
CA ALA A 76 -3.48 -14.55 -8.44
C ALA A 76 -4.20 -14.48 -7.09
N GLU A 77 -5.07 -15.46 -6.82
CA GLU A 77 -5.80 -15.57 -5.57
C GLU A 77 -4.95 -16.13 -4.41
N ALA A 78 -3.77 -16.70 -4.70
CA ALA A 78 -2.92 -17.28 -3.68
C ALA A 78 -2.32 -16.21 -2.73
N ASP A 79 -2.53 -16.41 -1.44
CA ASP A 79 -2.18 -15.48 -0.37
C ASP A 79 -0.73 -14.98 -0.40
N HIS A 80 0.22 -15.89 -0.65
CA HIS A 80 1.63 -15.57 -0.71
C HIS A 80 1.98 -14.66 -1.89
N ILE A 81 1.25 -14.74 -3.01
CA ILE A 81 1.40 -13.84 -4.17
C ILE A 81 0.83 -12.48 -3.82
N LYS A 82 -0.38 -12.42 -3.28
CA LYS A 82 -0.97 -11.17 -2.79
C LYS A 82 -0.05 -10.48 -1.77
N ALA A 83 0.57 -11.25 -0.88
CA ALA A 83 1.47 -10.74 0.15
C ALA A 83 2.75 -10.16 -0.46
N ALA A 84 3.35 -10.86 -1.42
CA ALA A 84 4.50 -10.41 -2.20
C ALA A 84 4.21 -9.12 -2.99
N VAL A 85 3.07 -9.08 -3.68
CA VAL A 85 2.62 -7.93 -4.48
C VAL A 85 2.37 -6.74 -3.56
N GLY A 86 1.60 -6.94 -2.48
CA GLY A 86 1.31 -5.89 -1.50
C GLY A 86 2.60 -5.32 -0.89
N TRP A 87 3.55 -6.18 -0.51
CA TRP A 87 4.84 -5.75 -0.01
C TRP A 87 5.62 -4.90 -1.03
N SER A 88 5.66 -5.35 -2.29
CA SER A 88 6.37 -4.67 -3.38
C SER A 88 5.77 -3.30 -3.69
N LEU A 89 4.43 -3.20 -3.77
CA LEU A 89 3.72 -1.93 -3.92
C LEU A 89 3.99 -0.99 -2.72
N GLY A 90 4.07 -1.56 -1.52
CA GLY A 90 4.48 -0.86 -0.31
C GLY A 90 5.92 -0.35 -0.34
N GLN A 91 6.83 -0.99 -1.08
CA GLN A 91 8.17 -0.45 -1.31
C GLN A 91 8.10 0.74 -2.26
N ILE A 92 7.43 0.58 -3.41
CA ILE A 92 7.32 1.63 -4.43
C ILE A 92 6.73 2.91 -3.82
N GLY A 93 5.57 2.80 -3.16
CA GLY A 93 4.87 3.96 -2.64
C GLY A 93 5.54 4.65 -1.44
N ARG A 94 6.58 4.08 -0.83
CA ARG A 94 7.27 4.71 0.32
C ARG A 94 8.33 5.73 -0.08
N HIS A 95 8.72 5.75 -1.36
CA HIS A 95 9.88 6.52 -1.82
C HIS A 95 9.56 8.01 -1.96
N THR A 96 8.61 8.37 -2.83
CA THR A 96 8.23 9.77 -3.10
C THR A 96 6.71 9.94 -3.19
N PRO A 97 6.18 11.17 -3.05
CA PRO A 97 4.76 11.44 -3.26
C PRO A 97 4.24 11.04 -4.65
N GLU A 98 5.06 11.17 -5.69
CA GLU A 98 4.71 10.78 -7.06
C GLU A 98 4.51 9.27 -7.17
N HIS A 99 5.42 8.48 -6.59
CA HIS A 99 5.28 7.03 -6.55
C HIS A 99 4.07 6.59 -5.72
N ALA A 100 3.86 7.22 -4.56
CA ALA A 100 2.71 6.96 -3.71
C ALA A 100 1.39 7.24 -4.45
N LYS A 101 1.32 8.36 -5.18
CA LYS A 101 0.18 8.72 -6.02
C LYS A 101 -0.03 7.69 -7.12
N ALA A 102 1.02 7.30 -7.86
CA ALA A 102 0.92 6.31 -8.93
C ALA A 102 0.36 4.97 -8.44
N VAL A 103 0.78 4.52 -7.25
CA VAL A 103 0.23 3.32 -6.61
C VAL A 103 -1.21 3.53 -6.16
N ALA A 104 -1.53 4.68 -5.56
CA ALA A 104 -2.85 4.96 -5.01
C ALA A 104 -3.94 5.07 -6.09
N VAL A 105 -3.65 5.70 -7.23
CA VAL A 105 -4.61 5.85 -8.35
C VAL A 105 -4.95 4.52 -9.02
N ALA A 106 -4.11 3.49 -8.84
CA ALA A 106 -4.39 2.12 -9.31
C ALA A 106 -5.34 1.34 -8.36
N ASN A 107 -6.06 2.03 -7.46
CA ASN A 107 -6.98 1.42 -6.48
C ASN A 107 -6.33 0.36 -5.56
N VAL A 108 -5.03 0.49 -5.32
CA VAL A 108 -4.28 -0.43 -4.45
C VAL A 108 -4.69 -0.25 -2.98
N LEU A 109 -4.94 0.98 -2.53
CA LEU A 109 -5.19 1.27 -1.11
C LEU A 109 -6.45 0.57 -0.56
N PRO A 110 -7.64 0.65 -1.20
CA PRO A 110 -8.81 -0.10 -0.72
C PRO A 110 -8.58 -1.61 -0.72
N ARG A 111 -7.90 -2.15 -1.75
CA ARG A 111 -7.61 -3.59 -1.83
C ARG A 111 -6.68 -4.06 -0.72
N LEU A 112 -5.61 -3.32 -0.43
CA LEU A 112 -4.73 -3.64 0.70
C LEU A 112 -5.46 -3.54 2.05
N LEU A 113 -6.39 -2.60 2.20
CA LEU A 113 -7.22 -2.49 3.41
C LEU A 113 -8.11 -3.71 3.58
N GLN A 114 -8.78 -4.15 2.51
CA GLN A 114 -9.58 -5.36 2.53
C GLN A 114 -8.74 -6.59 2.89
N LEU A 115 -7.57 -6.78 2.28
CA LEU A 115 -6.69 -7.92 2.56
C LEU A 115 -6.16 -7.89 4.00
N TYR A 116 -5.91 -6.71 4.55
CA TYR A 116 -5.52 -6.53 5.95
C TYR A 116 -6.65 -6.91 6.92
N LEU A 117 -7.91 -6.54 6.61
CA LEU A 117 -9.05 -6.76 7.50
C LEU A 117 -9.71 -8.14 7.35
N ALA A 118 -9.47 -8.83 6.22
CA ALA A 118 -10.08 -10.11 5.95
C ALA A 118 -9.54 -11.21 6.88
N ALA A 119 -10.41 -11.82 7.68
CA ALA A 119 -10.07 -12.95 8.55
C ALA A 119 -9.63 -14.20 7.78
N SER A 120 -10.00 -14.30 6.50
CA SER A 120 -9.57 -15.38 5.61
C SER A 120 -8.13 -15.22 5.09
N SER A 121 -7.55 -14.01 5.21
CA SER A 121 -6.16 -13.77 4.83
C SER A 121 -5.21 -14.37 5.87
N SER A 122 -4.13 -14.99 5.41
CA SER A 122 -3.01 -15.41 6.24
C SER A 122 -2.36 -14.25 6.99
N GLU A 123 -1.75 -14.55 8.15
CA GLU A 123 -1.08 -13.55 8.99
C GLU A 123 0.01 -12.77 8.24
N ASP A 124 0.79 -13.45 7.38
CA ASP A 124 1.83 -12.79 6.56
C ASP A 124 1.20 -11.79 5.57
N LEU A 125 0.10 -12.17 4.91
CA LEU A 125 -0.63 -11.29 4.00
C LEU A 125 -1.21 -10.08 4.72
N GLN A 126 -1.85 -10.27 5.88
CA GLN A 126 -2.39 -9.19 6.68
C GLN A 126 -1.29 -8.23 7.14
N MET A 127 -0.18 -8.76 7.66
CA MET A 127 0.96 -7.99 8.13
C MET A 127 1.60 -7.17 7.00
N LYS A 128 1.85 -7.79 5.84
CA LYS A 128 2.44 -7.11 4.68
C LYS A 128 1.49 -6.08 4.07
N SER A 129 0.20 -6.38 3.99
CA SER A 129 -0.82 -5.44 3.50
C SER A 129 -0.91 -4.20 4.40
N LYS A 130 -0.95 -4.40 5.73
CA LYS A 130 -0.91 -3.30 6.71
C LYS A 130 0.35 -2.46 6.60
N LYS A 131 1.52 -3.09 6.47
CA LYS A 131 2.80 -2.39 6.35
C LYS A 131 2.87 -1.58 5.05
N ALA A 132 2.39 -2.16 3.95
CA ALA A 132 2.31 -1.51 2.65
C ALA A 132 1.38 -0.29 2.68
N LEU A 133 0.19 -0.41 3.27
CA LEU A 133 -0.72 0.71 3.48
C LEU A 133 -0.04 1.87 4.19
N LYS A 134 0.59 1.61 5.35
CA LYS A 134 1.25 2.65 6.13
C LYS A 134 2.37 3.33 5.33
N ASN A 135 3.16 2.56 4.61
CA ASN A 135 4.25 3.07 3.78
C ASN A 135 3.74 4.01 2.67
N ILE A 136 2.70 3.60 1.95
CA ILE A 136 2.11 4.40 0.86
C ILE A 136 1.42 5.65 1.42
N LEU A 137 0.60 5.49 2.46
CA LEU A 137 -0.16 6.58 3.08
C LEU A 137 0.73 7.68 3.66
N GLN A 138 1.92 7.35 4.18
CA GLN A 138 2.85 8.35 4.70
C GLN A 138 3.40 9.31 3.63
N LYS A 139 3.35 8.92 2.35
CA LYS A 139 3.84 9.71 1.21
C LYS A 139 2.72 10.21 0.29
N CYS A 140 1.53 9.61 0.33
CA CYS A 140 0.43 9.95 -0.56
C CYS A 140 -0.23 11.28 -0.14
N VAL A 141 -0.13 12.30 -1.00
CA VAL A 141 -0.82 13.60 -0.85
C VAL A 141 -2.03 13.74 -1.79
N HIS A 142 -2.39 12.67 -2.49
CA HIS A 142 -3.51 12.65 -3.42
C HIS A 142 -4.82 12.27 -2.71
N LEU A 143 -5.49 13.29 -2.13
CA LEU A 143 -6.66 13.10 -1.27
C LEU A 143 -7.82 12.27 -1.87
N PRO A 144 -8.17 12.36 -3.18
CA PRO A 144 -9.24 11.53 -3.74
C PRO A 144 -9.02 10.03 -3.58
N ALA A 145 -7.77 9.56 -3.62
CA ALA A 145 -7.46 8.14 -3.40
C ALA A 145 -7.44 7.74 -1.91
N LEU A 146 -7.39 8.72 -0.99
CA LEU A 146 -7.41 8.50 0.46
C LEU A 146 -8.82 8.49 1.04
N GLU A 147 -9.76 9.12 0.34
CA GLU A 147 -11.14 9.30 0.77
C GLU A 147 -11.85 8.00 1.17
N PRO A 148 -11.79 6.88 0.40
CA PRO A 148 -12.42 5.63 0.83
C PRO A 148 -11.90 5.13 2.18
N LEU A 149 -10.59 5.33 2.44
CA LEU A 149 -9.96 4.88 3.67
C LEU A 149 -10.33 5.76 4.87
N LEU A 150 -10.78 6.99 4.67
CA LEU A 150 -11.27 7.84 5.76
C LEU A 150 -12.51 7.23 6.43
N HIS A 151 -13.34 6.52 5.66
CA HIS A 151 -14.57 5.92 6.14
C HIS A 151 -14.36 4.50 6.69
N ASP A 152 -13.53 3.70 6.00
CA ASP A 152 -13.44 2.26 6.23
C ASP A 152 -12.25 1.82 7.09
N ALA A 153 -11.22 2.67 7.24
CA ALA A 153 -9.98 2.25 7.88
C ALA A 153 -10.08 2.23 9.42
N PRO A 154 -9.46 1.22 10.08
CA PRO A 154 -9.33 1.19 11.53
C PRO A 154 -8.38 2.28 12.05
N ALA A 155 -8.50 2.64 13.33
CA ALA A 155 -7.77 3.76 13.95
C ALA A 155 -6.25 3.78 13.70
N ASN A 156 -5.61 2.60 13.67
CA ASN A 156 -4.17 2.47 13.44
C ASN A 156 -3.71 2.83 12.01
N VAL A 157 -4.60 2.76 11.02
CA VAL A 157 -4.39 3.19 9.63
C VAL A 157 -4.97 4.59 9.43
N LEU A 158 -6.14 4.87 10.00
CA LEU A 158 -6.87 6.12 9.88
C LEU A 158 -6.01 7.33 10.27
N LYS A 159 -5.18 7.22 11.32
CA LYS A 159 -4.27 8.30 11.71
C LYS A 159 -3.33 8.77 10.59
N HIS A 160 -2.93 7.86 9.70
CA HIS A 160 -2.08 8.20 8.56
C HIS A 160 -2.87 8.91 7.46
N VAL A 161 -4.15 8.55 7.27
CA VAL A 161 -5.05 9.22 6.33
C VAL A 161 -5.33 10.65 6.80
N VAL A 162 -5.78 10.81 8.04
CA VAL A 162 -6.09 12.12 8.63
C VAL A 162 -4.85 13.02 8.64
N GLY A 163 -3.67 12.47 8.94
CA GLY A 163 -2.42 13.21 8.88
C GLY A 163 -1.98 13.69 7.48
N GLN A 164 -2.54 13.15 6.39
CA GLN A 164 -2.34 13.70 5.04
C GLN A 164 -3.33 14.81 4.75
N TYR A 165 -4.60 14.66 5.15
CA TYR A 165 -5.58 15.74 5.05
C TYR A 165 -5.12 16.99 5.81
N SER A 166 -4.58 16.83 7.03
CA SER A 166 -4.08 17.97 7.82
C SER A 166 -2.93 18.73 7.15
N LYS A 167 -2.17 18.09 6.24
CA LYS A 167 -1.08 18.72 5.49
C LYS A 167 -1.55 19.40 4.21
N VAL A 168 -2.55 18.83 3.53
CA VAL A 168 -2.99 19.31 2.21
C VAL A 168 -4.07 20.39 2.32
N LEU A 169 -5.03 20.23 3.23
CA LEU A 169 -6.18 21.15 3.37
C LEU A 169 -5.81 22.61 3.70
N PRO A 170 -4.74 22.92 4.47
CA PRO A 170 -4.33 24.30 4.69
C PRO A 170 -3.97 25.05 3.40
N HIS A 171 -3.47 24.33 2.39
CA HIS A 171 -2.89 24.90 1.18
C HIS A 171 -3.77 24.71 -0.08
N ASP A 172 -4.85 23.93 0.00
CA ASP A 172 -5.71 23.61 -1.15
C ASP A 172 -7.19 23.91 -0.84
N SER A 173 -7.67 25.06 -1.33
CA SER A 173 -9.06 25.49 -1.15
C SER A 173 -10.07 24.60 -1.89
N LYS A 174 -9.69 23.99 -3.02
CA LYS A 174 -10.54 23.07 -3.76
C LYS A 174 -10.71 21.77 -2.99
N ALA A 175 -9.62 21.25 -2.41
CA ALA A 175 -9.67 20.09 -1.53
C ALA A 175 -10.55 20.32 -0.30
N ARG A 176 -10.49 21.52 0.33
CA ARG A 176 -11.39 21.88 1.44
C ARG A 176 -12.86 21.75 1.08
N ARG A 177 -13.24 22.30 -0.10
CA ARG A 177 -14.63 22.20 -0.57
C ARG A 177 -15.05 20.74 -0.76
N ILE A 178 -14.23 19.95 -1.46
CA ILE A 178 -14.51 18.52 -1.72
C ILE A 178 -14.68 17.76 -0.39
N PHE A 179 -13.76 17.98 0.55
CA PHE A 179 -13.73 17.32 1.86
C PHE A 179 -14.98 17.56 2.70
N VAL A 180 -15.61 18.74 2.58
CA VAL A 180 -16.89 19.01 3.25
C VAL A 180 -18.02 18.30 2.48
N THR A 181 -18.08 18.45 1.17
CA THR A 181 -19.17 17.90 0.35
C THR A 181 -19.22 16.38 0.33
N SER A 182 -18.09 15.70 0.52
CA SER A 182 -18.02 14.24 0.61
C SER A 182 -18.31 13.70 2.02
N GLY A 183 -18.53 14.57 3.00
CA GLY A 183 -18.74 14.17 4.39
C GLY A 183 -17.46 13.87 5.16
N GLY A 184 -16.28 14.15 4.60
CA GLY A 184 -15.00 13.97 5.28
C GLY A 184 -14.86 14.79 6.57
N LEU A 185 -15.35 16.04 6.57
CA LEU A 185 -15.32 16.88 7.77
C LEU A 185 -16.20 16.31 8.89
N LYS A 186 -17.40 15.82 8.56
CA LYS A 186 -18.28 15.12 9.49
C LYS A 186 -17.60 13.89 10.07
N LYS A 187 -17.02 13.05 9.21
CA LYS A 187 -16.33 11.84 9.63
C LYS A 187 -15.20 12.15 10.60
N VAL A 188 -14.45 13.23 10.38
CA VAL A 188 -13.38 13.67 11.29
C VAL A 188 -13.90 14.07 12.67
N GLN A 189 -15.07 14.71 12.77
CA GLN A 189 -15.65 15.03 14.09
C GLN A 189 -16.10 13.80 14.87
N GLU A 190 -16.43 12.71 14.18
CA GLU A 190 -16.84 11.44 14.80
C GLU A 190 -15.64 10.62 15.32
N ILE A 191 -14.40 11.00 14.97
CA ILE A 191 -13.20 10.27 15.37
C ILE A 191 -12.92 10.52 16.86
N LYS A 192 -13.06 9.46 17.66
CA LYS A 192 -12.59 9.45 19.05
C LYS A 192 -11.06 9.37 19.08
N CYS A 193 -10.42 10.30 19.77
CA CYS A 193 -8.98 10.32 19.98
C CYS A 193 -8.63 10.92 21.34
N ASP A 194 -7.48 10.52 21.88
CA ASP A 194 -7.01 11.03 23.16
C ASP A 194 -6.47 12.46 22.99
N PRO A 195 -6.78 13.39 23.90
CA PRO A 195 -6.19 14.73 23.91
C PRO A 195 -4.66 14.65 23.92
N GLY A 196 -4.00 15.46 23.09
CA GLY A 196 -2.54 15.46 22.95
C GLY A 196 -1.95 14.33 22.10
N SER A 197 -2.78 13.43 21.55
CA SER A 197 -2.32 12.47 20.54
C SER A 197 -2.03 13.17 19.20
N ALA A 198 -1.13 12.60 18.39
CA ALA A 198 -0.88 13.11 17.04
C ALA A 198 -2.15 13.13 16.17
N LEU A 199 -3.09 12.19 16.39
CA LEU A 199 -4.38 12.20 15.69
C LEU A 199 -5.22 13.41 16.09
N HIS A 200 -5.28 13.74 17.38
CA HIS A 200 -5.96 14.94 17.86
C HIS A 200 -5.34 16.21 17.24
N GLU A 201 -4.01 16.32 17.18
CA GLU A 201 -3.34 17.45 16.52
C GLU A 201 -3.69 17.57 15.03
N TYR A 202 -3.76 16.44 14.31
CA TYR A 202 -4.19 16.45 12.91
C TYR A 202 -5.63 16.92 12.76
N ILE A 203 -6.54 16.48 13.62
CA ILE A 203 -7.95 16.90 13.63
C ILE A 203 -8.04 18.41 13.90
N THR A 204 -7.32 18.92 14.90
CA THR A 204 -7.28 20.36 15.19
C THR A 204 -6.78 21.15 13.99
N SER A 205 -5.70 20.70 13.33
CA SER A 205 -5.18 21.35 12.12
C SER A 205 -6.18 21.35 10.96
N ILE A 206 -6.97 20.28 10.80
CA ILE A 206 -8.06 20.21 9.81
C ILE A 206 -9.18 21.18 10.18
N ASN A 207 -9.61 21.20 11.45
CA ASN A 207 -10.68 22.07 11.92
C ASN A 207 -10.34 23.56 11.72
N ASN A 208 -9.08 23.95 11.95
CA ASN A 208 -8.59 25.31 11.70
C ASN A 208 -8.64 25.74 10.22
N CYS A 209 -8.91 24.83 9.30
CA CYS A 209 -9.12 25.14 7.89
C CYS A 209 -10.54 25.60 7.57
N PHE A 210 -11.47 25.54 8.53
CA PHE A 210 -12.89 25.82 8.35
C PHE A 210 -13.39 26.81 9.41
N PRO A 211 -14.46 27.58 9.12
CA PRO A 211 -15.11 28.41 10.13
C PRO A 211 -15.62 27.58 11.30
N GLU A 212 -15.58 28.14 12.50
CA GLU A 212 -15.95 27.44 13.73
C GLU A 212 -17.41 26.96 13.69
N GLU A 213 -18.30 27.75 13.09
CA GLU A 213 -19.71 27.42 12.93
C GLU A 213 -19.90 26.16 12.07
N ILE A 214 -19.09 26.00 11.03
CA ILE A 214 -19.13 24.82 10.16
C ILE A 214 -18.62 23.59 10.91
N VAL A 215 -17.53 23.73 11.68
CA VAL A 215 -17.00 22.63 12.49
C VAL A 215 -18.02 22.20 13.56
N ARG A 216 -18.64 23.17 14.25
CA ARG A 216 -19.70 22.93 15.24
C ARG A 216 -20.91 22.25 14.62
N TYR A 217 -21.36 22.69 13.44
CA TYR A 217 -22.49 22.08 12.73
C TYR A 217 -22.30 20.57 12.47
N TYR A 218 -21.07 20.14 12.19
CA TYR A 218 -20.74 18.73 11.95
C TYR A 218 -20.32 17.96 13.21
N SER A 219 -20.24 18.62 14.37
CA SER A 219 -19.87 17.97 15.63
C SER A 219 -21.01 17.08 16.15
N PRO A 220 -20.71 15.89 16.71
CA PRO A 220 -21.71 15.03 17.31
C PRO A 220 -22.52 15.77 18.39
N GLY A 221 -23.85 15.61 18.38
CA GLY A 221 -24.76 16.22 19.36
C GLY A 221 -25.21 17.65 19.05
N TYR A 222 -24.72 18.29 17.98
CA TYR A 222 -25.13 19.65 17.62
C TYR A 222 -26.64 19.76 17.31
N SER A 223 -27.21 18.79 16.60
CA SER A 223 -28.64 18.77 16.26
C SER A 223 -29.55 18.68 17.50
N GLU A 224 -29.06 18.02 18.56
CA GLU A 224 -29.79 17.87 19.83
C GLU A 224 -29.73 19.13 20.69
N ALA A 225 -28.71 19.98 20.50
CA ALA A 225 -28.57 21.27 21.19
C ALA A 225 -29.41 22.41 20.57
N LEU A 226 -30.02 22.17 19.41
CA LEU A 226 -30.89 23.13 18.70
C LEU A 226 -32.39 22.89 18.95
N LEU A 227 -32.75 21.80 19.63
CA LEU A 227 -34.10 21.39 20.01
C LEU A 227 -34.35 21.69 21.49
#